data_AF-A0A432RKX7-F1
#
_entry.id   AF-A0A432RKX7-F1
#
_cell.length_a   1.000
_cell.length_b   1.000
_cell.length_c   1.000
_cell.angle_alpha   90.00
_cell.angle_beta   90.00
_cell.angle_gamma   90.00
#
_symmetry.space_group_name_H-M   'P 1'
#
loop_
_entity.id
_entity.type
_entity.pdbx_description
1 polymer ?
#
loop_
_entity_poly.entity_id
_entity_poly.type
_entity_poly.pdbx_seq_one_letter_code
_entity_poly.pdbx_strand_id
1 'polypeptide(L)'
;MQNSVFSSRVLRWASSSGRGYLPWQTDITPYRVWVSEIMLQQTRAETVIPYFEKFIQRFPEIRDLADAPIDTILFHWSGLGYYARARNLHKAASIVAAQGSLPDTLEELCNLPGIGRSTAGAILSIGFDMPAPILDGNVKRVLARYRGVEGWPGASKVNRQLWELSAQYTPQRRNRAYTQAIMDLGATVCTPRKPRCDCCPLTVSWCFYPLPSLAIRWDCCPLAIRCDSYPLADGYKFVSCPKLPSLGPASTDRFEANSSRTY
;
A
#
# COMPACT_ATOMS: atom_id res chain seq x y z
N MET A 1 8.79 13.75 22.08
CA MET A 1 7.41 13.88 22.62
C MET A 1 6.31 13.88 21.55
N GLN A 2 6.45 14.52 20.38
CA GLN A 2 5.37 14.53 19.37
C GLN A 2 5.09 13.16 18.70
N ASN A 3 6.10 12.28 18.55
CA ASN A 3 5.92 10.97 17.90
C ASN A 3 5.01 10.04 18.69
N SER A 4 5.14 10.02 20.02
CA SER A 4 4.30 9.18 20.89
C SER A 4 2.84 9.64 20.87
N VAL A 5 2.58 10.93 20.69
CA VAL A 5 1.21 11.46 20.62
C VAL A 5 0.50 11.01 19.34
N PHE A 6 1.17 11.06 18.18
CA PHE A 6 0.58 10.61 16.92
C PHE A 6 0.19 9.13 16.96
N SER A 7 1.15 8.25 17.23
CA SER A 7 0.91 6.80 17.22
C SER A 7 -0.08 6.38 18.29
N SER A 8 -0.03 6.99 19.49
CA SER A 8 -1.02 6.72 20.55
C SER A 8 -2.44 7.09 20.16
N ARG A 9 -2.64 8.18 19.41
CA ARG A 9 -3.96 8.60 18.93
C ARG A 9 -4.50 7.66 17.86
N VAL A 10 -3.66 7.29 16.90
CA VAL A 10 -4.01 6.30 15.87
C VAL A 10 -4.39 4.97 16.51
N LEU A 11 -3.59 4.49 17.48
CA LEU A 11 -3.87 3.27 18.24
C LEU A 11 -5.16 3.34 19.06
N ARG A 12 -5.43 4.46 19.74
CA ARG A 12 -6.64 4.66 20.54
C ARG A 12 -7.89 4.68 19.66
N TRP A 13 -7.82 5.32 18.51
CA TRP A 13 -8.92 5.30 17.54
C TRP A 13 -9.19 3.89 16.99
N ALA A 14 -8.14 3.14 16.68
CA ALA A 14 -8.30 1.79 16.17
C ALA A 14 -8.97 0.84 17.17
N SER A 15 -8.77 1.03 18.48
CA SER A 15 -9.46 0.20 19.48
C SER A 15 -10.98 0.34 19.49
N SER A 16 -11.53 1.45 18.98
CA SER A 16 -12.98 1.68 18.89
C SER A 16 -13.54 1.61 17.47
N SER A 17 -12.68 1.74 16.44
CA SER A 17 -13.12 1.97 15.06
C SER A 17 -12.35 1.20 13.99
N GLY A 18 -11.39 0.35 14.39
CA GLY A 18 -10.58 -0.46 13.48
C GLY A 18 -11.38 -1.59 12.81
N ARG A 19 -10.94 -2.04 11.63
CA ARG A 19 -11.66 -3.04 10.81
C ARG A 19 -11.31 -4.49 11.20
N GLY A 20 -11.55 -4.87 12.45
CA GLY A 20 -11.21 -6.21 12.98
C GLY A 20 -11.94 -7.41 12.35
N TYR A 21 -12.80 -7.19 11.36
CA TYR A 21 -13.57 -8.25 10.69
C TYR A 21 -12.89 -8.82 9.44
N LEU A 22 -11.77 -8.24 8.99
CA LEU A 22 -11.09 -8.65 7.77
C LEU A 22 -10.40 -10.01 7.96
N PRO A 23 -10.54 -11.00 7.04
CA PRO A 23 -10.01 -12.35 7.25
C PRO A 23 -8.50 -12.44 7.46
N TRP A 24 -7.73 -11.52 6.89
CA TRP A 24 -6.27 -11.45 7.07
C TRP A 24 -5.83 -10.77 8.38
N GLN A 25 -6.77 -10.23 9.15
CA GLN A 25 -6.52 -9.70 10.50
C GLN A 25 -6.83 -10.72 11.61
N THR A 26 -7.43 -11.87 11.27
CA THR A 26 -7.61 -13.01 12.18
C THR A 26 -6.59 -14.09 11.86
N ASP A 27 -6.20 -14.86 12.89
CA ASP A 27 -5.20 -15.94 12.80
C ASP A 27 -3.95 -15.50 12.04
N ILE A 28 -3.38 -14.37 12.45
CA ILE A 28 -2.38 -13.67 11.66
C ILE A 28 -1.09 -14.50 11.57
N THR A 29 -0.71 -14.83 10.34
CA THR A 29 0.60 -15.41 9.99
C THR A 29 1.30 -14.55 8.94
N PRO A 30 2.64 -14.56 8.86
CA PRO A 30 3.37 -13.87 7.81
C PRO A 30 2.92 -14.24 6.40
N TYR A 31 2.56 -15.51 6.17
CA TYR A 31 2.02 -15.98 4.89
C TYR A 31 0.67 -15.34 4.55
N ARG A 32 -0.30 -15.36 5.48
CA ARG A 32 -1.62 -14.75 5.29
C ARG A 32 -1.51 -13.26 5.02
N VAL A 33 -0.66 -12.56 5.77
CA VAL A 33 -0.39 -11.13 5.56
C VAL A 33 0.17 -10.90 4.16
N TRP A 34 1.19 -11.65 3.78
CA TRP A 34 1.81 -11.53 2.46
C TRP A 34 0.80 -11.71 1.32
N VAL A 35 -0.01 -12.78 1.34
CA VAL A 35 -1.04 -13.02 0.32
C VAL A 35 -2.04 -11.86 0.27
N SER A 36 -2.53 -11.41 1.43
CA SER A 36 -3.49 -10.30 1.50
C SER A 36 -2.91 -8.99 0.94
N GLU A 37 -1.65 -8.68 1.24
CA GLU A 37 -0.98 -7.48 0.77
C GLU A 37 -0.83 -7.49 -0.76
N ILE A 38 -0.47 -8.63 -1.36
CA ILE A 38 -0.39 -8.75 -2.82
C ILE A 38 -1.79 -8.60 -3.44
N MET A 39 -2.83 -9.20 -2.86
CA MET A 39 -4.20 -9.07 -3.37
C MET A 39 -4.74 -7.63 -3.25
N LEU A 40 -4.44 -6.92 -2.17
CA LEU A 40 -4.89 -5.55 -1.92
C LEU A 40 -4.20 -4.50 -2.78
N GLN A 41 -3.11 -4.84 -3.48
CA GLN A 41 -2.51 -3.96 -4.47
C GLN A 41 -3.53 -3.66 -5.59
N GLN A 42 -3.93 -2.40 -5.74
CA GLN A 42 -4.85 -1.95 -6.79
C GLN A 42 -6.23 -2.65 -6.78
N THR A 43 -6.62 -3.28 -5.67
CA THR A 43 -7.91 -3.97 -5.52
C THR A 43 -8.55 -3.58 -4.19
N ARG A 44 -9.87 -3.39 -4.15
CA ARG A 44 -10.58 -3.00 -2.92
C ARG A 44 -10.72 -4.19 -1.97
N ALA A 45 -10.69 -3.92 -0.66
CA ALA A 45 -10.78 -4.95 0.37
C ALA A 45 -12.04 -5.81 0.24
N GLU A 46 -13.19 -5.20 -0.05
CA GLU A 46 -14.48 -5.89 -0.20
C GLU A 46 -14.45 -6.90 -1.35
N THR A 47 -13.72 -6.59 -2.42
CA THR A 47 -13.49 -7.51 -3.54
C THR A 47 -12.52 -8.62 -3.16
N VAL A 48 -11.49 -8.31 -2.36
CA VAL A 48 -10.44 -9.27 -1.98
C VAL A 48 -10.94 -10.34 -1.00
N ILE A 49 -11.85 -10.01 -0.07
CA ILE A 49 -12.34 -10.92 0.98
C ILE A 49 -12.67 -12.33 0.45
N PRO A 50 -13.63 -12.52 -0.49
CA PRO A 50 -14.01 -13.87 -0.93
C PRO A 50 -12.90 -14.59 -1.71
N TYR A 51 -11.96 -13.85 -2.31
CA TYR A 51 -10.81 -14.44 -3.01
C TYR A 51 -9.78 -14.93 -2.01
N PHE A 52 -9.45 -14.11 -1.02
CA PHE A 52 -8.50 -14.45 0.02
C PHE A 52 -8.93 -15.72 0.77
N GLU A 53 -10.20 -15.81 1.18
CA GLU A 53 -10.73 -16.98 1.88
C GLU A 53 -10.58 -18.27 1.05
N LYS A 54 -11.02 -18.24 -0.21
CA LYS A 54 -10.88 -19.40 -1.12
C LYS A 54 -9.42 -19.74 -1.40
N PHE A 55 -8.56 -18.73 -1.52
CA PHE A 55 -7.14 -18.91 -1.83
C PHE A 55 -6.41 -19.57 -0.66
N ILE A 56 -6.60 -19.08 0.57
CA ILE A 56 -6.00 -19.67 1.77
C ILE A 56 -6.60 -21.05 2.08
N GLN A 57 -7.90 -21.28 1.79
CA GLN A 57 -8.47 -22.62 1.89
C GLN A 57 -7.80 -23.61 0.92
N ARG A 58 -7.49 -23.17 -0.31
CA ARG A 58 -6.86 -24.03 -1.32
C ARG A 58 -5.36 -24.22 -1.08
N PHE A 59 -4.69 -23.18 -0.62
CA PHE A 59 -3.26 -23.13 -0.35
C PHE A 59 -3.04 -22.67 1.10
N PRO A 60 -3.20 -23.58 2.08
CA PRO A 60 -3.06 -23.23 3.49
C PRO A 60 -1.65 -22.77 3.86
N GLU A 61 -0.64 -23.41 3.28
CA GLU A 61 0.77 -23.13 3.55
C GLU A 61 1.51 -22.65 2.29
N ILE A 62 2.67 -22.01 2.49
CA ILE A 62 3.54 -21.54 1.38
C ILE A 62 3.92 -22.68 0.45
N ARG A 63 4.14 -23.89 1.00
CA ARG A 63 4.51 -25.08 0.22
C ARG A 63 3.39 -25.50 -0.72
N ASP A 64 2.13 -25.47 -0.27
CA ASP A 64 0.98 -25.79 -1.13
C ASP A 64 0.87 -24.83 -2.31
N LEU A 65 1.16 -23.54 -2.06
CA LEU A 65 1.21 -22.53 -3.11
C LEU A 65 2.39 -22.74 -4.06
N ALA A 66 3.58 -23.08 -3.55
CA ALA A 66 4.78 -23.30 -4.33
C ALA A 66 4.66 -24.52 -5.26
N ASP A 67 4.12 -25.63 -4.74
CA ASP A 67 4.02 -26.92 -5.44
C ASP A 67 2.86 -26.95 -6.44
N ALA A 68 1.91 -26.00 -6.35
CA ALA A 68 0.76 -25.94 -7.24
C ALA A 68 1.16 -25.54 -8.68
N PRO A 69 0.50 -26.13 -9.71
CA PRO A 69 0.63 -25.66 -11.08
C PRO A 69 0.18 -24.20 -11.21
N ILE A 70 0.91 -23.41 -12.00
CA ILE A 70 0.60 -21.99 -12.20
C ILE A 70 -0.84 -21.77 -12.67
N ASP A 71 -1.38 -22.63 -13.52
CA ASP A 71 -2.76 -22.52 -14.01
C ASP A 71 -3.80 -22.67 -12.90
N THR A 72 -3.52 -23.47 -11.87
CA THR A 72 -4.39 -23.59 -10.68
C THR A 72 -4.38 -22.28 -9.89
N ILE A 73 -3.22 -21.64 -9.76
CA ILE A 73 -3.08 -20.35 -9.08
C ILE A 73 -3.82 -19.26 -9.87
N LEU A 74 -3.66 -19.22 -11.19
CA LEU A 74 -4.34 -18.26 -12.05
C LEU A 74 -5.85 -18.45 -12.06
N PHE A 75 -6.33 -19.70 -11.96
CA PHE A 75 -7.76 -20.01 -11.78
C PHE A 75 -8.30 -19.39 -10.49
N HIS A 76 -7.64 -19.59 -9.35
CA HIS A 76 -8.04 -18.99 -8.07
C HIS A 76 -7.86 -17.46 -8.04
N TRP A 77 -7.04 -16.89 -8.93
CA TRP A 77 -6.85 -15.44 -9.09
C TRP A 77 -7.85 -14.79 -10.06
N SER A 78 -8.61 -15.59 -10.82
CA SER A 78 -9.42 -15.11 -11.94
C SER A 78 -10.48 -14.09 -11.49
N GLY A 79 -10.40 -12.88 -12.04
CA GLY A 79 -11.28 -11.76 -11.70
C GLY A 79 -10.65 -10.68 -10.81
N LEU A 80 -9.51 -10.95 -10.15
CA LEU A 80 -8.76 -9.91 -9.43
C LEU A 80 -7.94 -9.00 -10.37
N GLY A 81 -7.73 -9.42 -11.62
CA GLY A 81 -6.89 -8.70 -12.58
C GLY A 81 -5.41 -8.62 -12.18
N TYR A 82 -4.62 -7.89 -12.97
CA TYR A 82 -3.18 -7.69 -12.74
C TYR A 82 -2.42 -8.99 -12.47
N TYR A 83 -2.58 -9.99 -13.35
CA TYR A 83 -2.04 -11.36 -13.19
C TYR A 83 -0.53 -11.47 -13.01
N ALA A 84 0.23 -10.41 -13.29
CA ALA A 84 1.66 -10.35 -12.92
C ALA A 84 1.86 -10.53 -11.41
N ARG A 85 0.91 -10.06 -10.58
CA ARG A 85 0.93 -10.26 -9.12
C ARG A 85 0.87 -11.74 -8.75
N ALA A 86 -0.08 -12.49 -9.32
CA ALA A 86 -0.21 -13.92 -9.09
C ALA A 86 1.05 -14.69 -9.51
N ARG A 87 1.60 -14.37 -10.68
CA ARG A 87 2.84 -14.99 -11.19
C ARG A 87 4.04 -14.69 -10.30
N ASN A 88 4.17 -13.45 -9.83
CA ASN A 88 5.26 -13.08 -8.92
C ASN A 88 5.09 -13.72 -7.53
N LEU A 89 3.87 -13.76 -7.01
CA LEU A 89 3.52 -14.46 -5.76
C LEU A 89 3.92 -15.94 -5.84
N HIS A 90 3.58 -16.63 -6.95
CA HIS A 90 3.97 -18.03 -7.15
C HIS A 90 5.49 -18.21 -7.21
N LYS A 91 6.18 -17.42 -8.04
CA LYS A 91 7.66 -17.46 -8.14
C LYS A 91 8.33 -17.24 -6.78
N ALA A 92 7.87 -16.25 -6.04
CA ALA A 92 8.36 -15.96 -4.70
C ALA A 92 8.06 -17.11 -3.73
N ALA A 93 6.88 -17.75 -3.83
CA ALA A 93 6.54 -18.90 -3.00
C ALA A 93 7.49 -20.08 -3.23
N SER A 94 7.86 -20.35 -4.49
CA SER A 94 8.86 -21.37 -4.82
C SER A 94 10.23 -21.08 -4.20
N ILE A 95 10.68 -19.81 -4.24
CA ILE A 95 11.94 -19.39 -3.61
C ILE A 95 11.89 -19.60 -2.09
N VAL A 96 10.80 -19.16 -1.46
CA VAL A 96 10.61 -19.27 0.00
C VAL A 96 10.49 -20.72 0.45
N ALA A 97 9.78 -21.56 -0.30
CA ALA A 97 9.67 -22.98 -0.01
C ALA A 97 11.04 -23.69 -0.06
N ALA A 98 11.91 -23.31 -1.00
CA ALA A 98 13.28 -23.82 -1.07
C ALA A 98 14.17 -23.34 0.09
N GLN A 99 13.91 -22.14 0.63
CA GLN A 99 14.59 -21.60 1.82
C GLN A 99 14.04 -22.19 3.14
N GLY A 100 12.86 -22.82 3.10
CA GLY A 100 12.21 -23.48 4.24
C GLY A 100 11.31 -22.57 5.07
N SER A 101 11.50 -21.25 5.05
CA SER A 101 10.66 -20.30 5.78
C SER A 101 10.65 -18.92 5.12
N LEU A 102 9.59 -18.14 5.38
CA LEU A 102 9.51 -16.76 4.92
C LEU A 102 10.57 -15.91 5.65
N PRO A 103 11.41 -15.14 4.94
CA PRO A 103 12.43 -14.31 5.57
C PRO A 103 11.83 -13.27 6.52
N ASP A 104 12.56 -12.96 7.59
CA ASP A 104 12.16 -12.01 8.62
C ASP A 104 13.01 -10.72 8.62
N THR A 105 13.76 -10.48 7.53
CA THR A 105 14.50 -9.25 7.31
C THR A 105 13.93 -8.45 6.13
N LEU A 106 14.07 -7.12 6.19
CA LEU A 106 13.58 -6.22 5.14
C LEU A 106 14.27 -6.47 3.80
N GLU A 107 15.57 -6.71 3.83
CA GLU A 107 16.40 -6.91 2.63
C GLU A 107 16.01 -8.18 1.90
N GLU A 108 15.93 -9.31 2.62
CA GLU A 108 15.57 -10.60 2.02
C GLU A 108 14.14 -10.59 1.46
N LEU A 109 13.19 -9.99 2.20
CA LEU A 109 11.83 -9.83 1.70
C LEU A 109 11.77 -8.96 0.44
N CYS A 110 12.56 -7.89 0.34
CA CYS A 110 12.59 -7.04 -0.85
C CYS A 110 13.23 -7.71 -2.07
N ASN A 111 14.03 -8.77 -1.87
CA ASN A 111 14.60 -9.57 -2.95
C ASN A 111 13.59 -10.54 -3.57
N LEU A 112 12.44 -10.76 -2.93
CA LEU A 112 11.39 -11.64 -3.45
C LEU A 112 10.57 -10.94 -4.55
N PRO A 113 10.22 -11.66 -5.65
CA PRO A 113 9.41 -11.12 -6.72
C PRO A 113 8.08 -10.52 -6.24
N GLY A 114 7.82 -9.27 -6.62
CA GLY A 114 6.56 -8.58 -6.30
C GLY A 114 6.46 -8.01 -4.88
N ILE A 115 7.51 -8.14 -4.07
CA ILE A 115 7.57 -7.55 -2.72
C ILE A 115 8.45 -6.30 -2.75
N GLY A 116 7.81 -5.13 -2.66
CA GLY A 116 8.51 -3.86 -2.47
C GLY A 116 8.67 -3.49 -1.00
N ARG A 117 9.47 -2.45 -0.71
CA ARG A 117 9.78 -1.98 0.65
C ARG A 117 8.57 -1.83 1.58
N SER A 118 7.45 -1.29 1.10
CA SER A 118 6.24 -1.14 1.92
C SER A 118 5.57 -2.46 2.23
N THR A 119 5.54 -3.39 1.28
CA THR A 119 4.94 -4.73 1.48
C THR A 119 5.82 -5.57 2.39
N ALA A 120 7.15 -5.50 2.24
CA ALA A 120 8.08 -6.11 3.19
C ALA A 120 7.87 -5.55 4.60
N GLY A 121 7.75 -4.21 4.74
CA GLY A 121 7.41 -3.58 6.03
C GLY A 121 6.09 -4.05 6.62
N ALA A 122 5.06 -4.28 5.79
CA ALA A 122 3.77 -4.81 6.23
C ALA A 122 3.89 -6.27 6.70
N ILE A 123 4.66 -7.11 6.01
CA ILE A 123 4.92 -8.51 6.41
C ILE A 123 5.68 -8.54 7.74
N LEU A 124 6.74 -7.74 7.90
CA LEU A 124 7.49 -7.65 9.15
C LEU A 124 6.62 -7.13 10.30
N SER A 125 5.88 -6.06 10.05
CA SER A 125 5.04 -5.44 11.06
C SER A 125 3.85 -6.28 11.46
N ILE A 126 3.04 -6.68 10.49
CA ILE A 126 1.77 -7.35 10.74
C ILE A 126 1.98 -8.85 10.84
N GLY A 127 2.85 -9.45 10.04
CA GLY A 127 3.13 -10.89 10.10
C GLY A 127 3.97 -11.26 11.31
N PHE A 128 5.13 -10.62 11.46
CA PHE A 128 6.14 -10.97 12.48
C PHE A 128 6.09 -10.14 13.77
N ASP A 129 5.20 -9.14 13.87
CA ASP A 129 5.15 -8.18 14.99
C ASP A 129 6.44 -7.36 15.20
N MET A 130 7.25 -7.21 14.15
CA MET A 130 8.51 -6.47 14.23
C MET A 130 8.32 -4.99 13.88
N PRO A 131 9.02 -4.04 14.52
CA PRO A 131 8.99 -2.63 14.15
C PRO A 131 9.49 -2.41 12.71
N ALA A 132 8.57 -2.12 11.79
CA ALA A 132 8.87 -1.83 10.39
C ALA A 132 7.88 -0.80 9.84
N PRO A 133 8.35 0.33 9.28
CA PRO A 133 7.47 1.33 8.69
C PRO A 133 6.92 0.87 7.33
N ILE A 134 5.72 1.34 7.01
CA ILE A 134 5.07 1.14 5.71
C ILE A 134 4.81 2.49 5.03
N LEU A 135 4.65 2.48 3.71
CA LEU A 135 4.35 3.71 2.96
C LEU A 135 3.54 3.41 1.69
N ASP A 136 2.37 2.81 1.87
CA ASP A 136 1.39 2.60 0.82
C ASP A 136 0.68 3.92 0.42
N GLY A 137 -0.27 3.85 -0.51
CA GLY A 137 -1.01 5.04 -0.95
C GLY A 137 -1.85 5.70 0.16
N ASN A 138 -2.32 4.92 1.13
CA ASN A 138 -3.10 5.41 2.27
C ASN A 138 -2.23 6.16 3.25
N VAL A 139 -1.12 5.55 3.66
CA VAL A 139 -0.17 6.14 4.61
C VAL A 139 0.49 7.38 4.04
N LYS A 140 0.89 7.38 2.75
CA LYS A 140 1.40 8.59 2.07
C LYS A 140 0.45 9.77 2.24
N ARG A 141 -0.85 9.55 2.00
CA ARG A 141 -1.88 10.60 2.08
C ARG A 141 -2.10 11.08 3.51
N VAL A 142 -2.19 10.16 4.48
CA VAL A 142 -2.33 10.50 5.90
C VAL A 142 -1.15 11.36 6.36
N LEU A 143 0.09 10.92 6.09
CA LEU A 143 1.29 11.62 6.53
C LEU A 143 1.48 12.96 5.82
N ALA A 144 1.23 13.02 4.51
CA ALA A 144 1.33 14.26 3.75
C ALA A 144 0.34 15.32 4.28
N ARG A 145 -0.93 14.95 4.50
CA ARG A 145 -1.94 15.84 5.08
C ARG A 145 -1.66 16.22 6.53
N TYR A 146 -1.18 15.27 7.33
CA TYR A 146 -0.87 15.51 8.73
C TYR A 146 0.29 16.50 8.91
N ARG A 147 1.35 16.38 8.09
CA ARG A 147 2.57 17.20 8.21
C ARG A 147 2.72 18.32 7.19
N GLY A 148 1.72 18.56 6.35
CA GLY A 148 1.82 19.63 5.36
C GLY A 148 2.85 19.33 4.26
N VAL A 149 3.10 18.06 3.92
CA VAL A 149 4.11 17.71 2.92
C VAL A 149 3.57 18.01 1.52
N GLU A 150 4.18 18.98 0.85
CA GLU A 150 3.82 19.41 -0.49
C GLU A 150 4.57 18.64 -1.58
N GLY A 151 3.97 18.61 -2.77
CA GLY A 151 4.55 18.01 -3.98
C GLY A 151 4.10 16.57 -4.24
N TRP A 152 4.53 16.06 -5.40
CA TRP A 152 4.17 14.72 -5.87
C TRP A 152 4.95 13.61 -5.13
N PRO A 153 4.30 12.63 -4.49
CA PRO A 153 4.98 11.55 -3.75
C PRO A 153 5.83 10.59 -4.60
N GLY A 154 5.79 10.68 -5.92
CA GLY A 154 6.72 9.99 -6.81
C GLY A 154 8.05 10.73 -7.00
N ALA A 155 8.12 12.02 -6.66
CA ALA A 155 9.37 12.76 -6.69
C ALA A 155 10.29 12.27 -5.55
N SER A 156 11.54 11.95 -5.88
CA SER A 156 12.50 11.33 -4.94
C SER A 156 12.60 12.09 -3.60
N LYS A 157 12.67 13.43 -3.64
CA LYS A 157 12.72 14.28 -2.43
C LYS A 157 11.50 14.11 -1.53
N VAL A 158 10.29 14.16 -2.11
CA VAL A 158 9.02 14.03 -1.37
C VAL A 158 8.86 12.60 -0.84
N ASN A 159 9.20 11.60 -1.66
CA ASN A 159 9.14 10.20 -1.27
C ASN A 159 10.05 9.90 -0.06
N ARG A 160 11.28 10.40 -0.08
CA ARG A 160 12.24 10.28 1.02
C ARG A 160 11.71 10.92 2.30
N GLN A 161 11.20 12.14 2.21
CA GLN A 161 10.59 12.83 3.35
C GLN A 161 9.41 12.03 3.95
N LEU A 162 8.56 11.45 3.11
CA LEU A 162 7.44 10.62 3.58
C LEU A 162 7.90 9.32 4.25
N TRP A 163 8.99 8.71 3.77
CA TRP A 163 9.61 7.56 4.44
C TRP A 163 10.21 7.93 5.79
N GLU A 164 10.90 9.07 5.88
CA GLU A 164 11.44 9.60 7.15
C GLU A 164 10.31 9.83 8.16
N LEU A 165 9.19 10.43 7.73
CA LEU A 165 8.00 10.61 8.57
C LEU A 165 7.37 9.27 8.98
N SER A 166 7.26 8.30 8.06
CA SER A 166 6.70 6.99 8.38
C SER A 166 7.55 6.28 9.44
N ALA A 167 8.87 6.26 9.27
CA ALA A 167 9.80 5.73 10.27
C ALA A 167 9.67 6.47 11.61
N GLN A 168 9.54 7.79 11.58
CA GLN A 168 9.40 8.63 12.78
C GLN A 168 8.13 8.30 13.59
N TYR A 169 6.99 8.04 12.94
CA TYR A 169 5.73 7.76 13.63
C TYR A 169 5.48 6.30 13.96
N THR A 170 6.21 5.39 13.32
CA THR A 170 6.11 3.95 13.58
C THR A 170 6.59 3.65 15.01
N PRO A 171 5.73 3.17 15.91
CA PRO A 171 6.11 2.89 17.29
C PRO A 171 6.88 1.57 17.38
N GLN A 172 7.80 1.49 18.33
CA GLN A 172 8.55 0.25 18.62
C GLN A 172 7.69 -0.82 19.30
N ARG A 173 6.62 -0.42 19.99
CA ARG A 173 5.67 -1.32 20.65
C ARG A 173 4.31 -1.20 19.98
N ARG A 174 3.55 -2.31 19.96
CA ARG A 174 2.23 -2.39 19.32
C ARG A 174 2.29 -2.02 17.83
N ASN A 175 3.40 -2.35 17.17
CA ASN A 175 3.64 -1.95 15.78
C ASN A 175 2.60 -2.57 14.83
N ARG A 176 2.30 -3.87 14.97
CA ARG A 176 1.23 -4.55 14.23
C ARG A 176 -0.09 -3.79 14.27
N ALA A 177 -0.54 -3.43 15.47
CA ALA A 177 -1.78 -2.68 15.67
C ALA A 177 -1.71 -1.29 15.05
N TYR A 178 -0.56 -0.60 15.16
CA TYR A 178 -0.38 0.72 14.56
C TYR A 178 -0.39 0.67 13.04
N THR A 179 0.32 -0.27 12.44
CA THR A 179 0.40 -0.44 10.98
C THR A 179 -0.97 -0.72 10.39
N GLN A 180 -1.74 -1.61 11.01
CA GLN A 180 -3.12 -1.84 10.59
C GLN A 180 -3.98 -0.58 10.75
N ALA A 181 -3.84 0.12 11.88
CA ALA A 181 -4.60 1.31 12.19
C ALA A 181 -4.34 2.47 11.21
N ILE A 182 -3.09 2.73 10.83
CA ILE A 182 -2.77 3.83 9.91
C ILE A 182 -3.26 3.53 8.48
N MET A 183 -3.23 2.26 8.05
CA MET A 183 -3.84 1.84 6.78
C MET A 183 -5.37 2.01 6.82
N ASP A 184 -6.03 1.55 7.89
CA ASP A 184 -7.47 1.69 8.09
C ASP A 184 -7.91 3.15 8.14
N LEU A 185 -7.13 4.00 8.81
CA LEU A 185 -7.36 5.43 8.90
C LEU A 185 -7.34 6.07 7.52
N GLY A 186 -6.35 5.76 6.69
CA GLY A 186 -6.29 6.24 5.32
C GLY A 186 -7.43 5.70 4.46
N ALA A 187 -7.77 4.41 4.60
CA ALA A 187 -8.80 3.77 3.79
C ALA A 187 -10.22 4.28 4.10
N THR A 188 -10.53 4.59 5.37
CA THR A 188 -11.91 4.83 5.82
C THR A 188 -12.19 6.25 6.32
N VAL A 189 -11.17 7.00 6.74
CA VAL A 189 -11.35 8.34 7.34
C VAL A 189 -10.68 9.39 6.48
N CYS A 190 -9.35 9.30 6.33
CA CYS A 190 -8.58 10.20 5.51
C CYS A 190 -8.63 9.74 4.05
N THR A 191 -9.82 9.67 3.47
CA THR A 191 -10.06 9.23 2.08
C THR A 191 -9.53 10.25 1.06
N PRO A 192 -9.26 9.85 -0.20
CA PRO A 192 -8.78 10.78 -1.23
C PRO A 192 -9.71 11.99 -1.43
N ARG A 193 -11.02 11.76 -1.48
CA ARG A 193 -12.05 12.80 -1.64
C ARG A 193 -12.95 12.82 -0.41
N LYS A 194 -13.32 14.03 0.03
CA LYS A 194 -14.20 14.26 1.19
C LYS A 194 -13.80 13.44 2.42
N PRO A 195 -12.56 13.59 2.92
CA PRO A 195 -12.14 12.91 4.15
C PRO A 195 -13.02 13.32 5.33
N ARG A 196 -13.26 12.37 6.23
CA ARG A 196 -14.12 12.55 7.41
C ARG A 196 -13.32 13.15 8.56
N CYS A 197 -12.93 14.41 8.44
CA CYS A 197 -12.07 15.09 9.43
C CYS A 197 -12.72 15.19 10.82
N ASP A 198 -14.03 15.29 10.90
CA ASP A 198 -14.77 15.41 12.16
C ASP A 198 -14.59 14.18 13.06
N CYS A 199 -14.35 13.01 12.47
CA CYS A 199 -14.10 11.76 13.20
C CYS A 199 -12.63 11.29 13.10
N CYS A 200 -11.72 12.15 12.62
CA CYS A 200 -10.31 11.80 12.48
C CYS A 200 -9.56 12.02 13.81
N PRO A 201 -8.84 11.02 14.34
CA PRO A 201 -8.13 11.16 15.61
C PRO A 201 -6.94 12.14 15.56
N LEU A 202 -6.58 12.59 14.35
CA LEU A 202 -5.45 13.48 14.13
C LEU A 202 -5.84 14.96 14.07
N THR A 203 -7.12 15.31 13.92
CA THR A 203 -7.57 16.72 13.80
C THR A 203 -7.57 17.46 15.13
N VAL A 204 -7.74 16.75 16.24
CA VAL A 204 -7.49 17.26 17.60
C VAL A 204 -5.99 17.50 17.87
N SER A 205 -5.11 17.20 16.90
CA SER A 205 -3.68 17.52 16.90
C SER A 205 -3.41 18.49 15.76
N TRP A 206 -2.19 19.02 15.71
CA TRP A 206 -1.67 19.78 14.58
C TRP A 206 -1.71 18.96 13.28
N CYS A 207 -2.88 18.83 12.66
CA CYS A 207 -3.08 18.34 11.30
C CYS A 207 -3.21 19.55 10.39
N PHE A 208 -2.36 19.62 9.36
CA PHE A 208 -2.37 20.76 8.42
C PHE A 208 -3.63 20.80 7.53
N TYR A 209 -4.43 19.72 7.50
CA TYR A 209 -5.69 19.65 6.79
C TYR A 209 -6.91 19.60 7.73
N PRO A 210 -8.00 20.35 7.49
CA PRO A 210 -8.26 21.26 6.37
C PRO A 210 -8.01 22.72 6.78
N LEU A 211 -6.75 23.20 6.81
CA LEU A 211 -6.52 24.63 7.07
C LEU A 211 -6.88 25.44 5.81
N PRO A 212 -7.88 26.35 5.86
CA PRO A 212 -8.33 27.11 4.70
C PRO A 212 -7.31 28.15 4.18
N SER A 213 -6.32 28.50 5.02
CA SER A 213 -5.37 29.58 4.77
C SER A 213 -4.13 29.19 3.99
N LEU A 214 -4.00 27.91 3.61
CA LEU A 214 -2.93 27.42 2.75
C LEU A 214 -3.51 27.25 1.35
N ALA A 215 -2.85 27.80 0.34
CA ALA A 215 -3.21 27.71 -1.08
C ALA A 215 -3.08 26.27 -1.65
N ILE A 216 -3.53 25.26 -0.91
CA ILE A 216 -3.32 23.84 -1.17
C ILE A 216 -4.69 23.17 -1.35
N ARG A 217 -5.00 22.72 -2.56
CA ARG A 217 -6.12 21.81 -2.80
C ARG A 217 -5.75 20.38 -2.45
N TRP A 218 -5.98 20.02 -1.20
CA TRP A 218 -5.78 18.69 -0.66
C TRP A 218 -6.70 17.60 -1.24
N ASP A 219 -7.76 17.98 -1.96
CA ASP A 219 -8.63 17.08 -2.73
C ASP A 219 -7.92 16.44 -3.94
N CYS A 220 -6.78 16.99 -4.35
CA CYS A 220 -5.93 16.46 -5.41
C CYS A 220 -4.75 15.64 -4.88
N CYS A 221 -4.50 15.60 -3.56
CA CYS A 221 -3.41 14.83 -2.96
C CYS A 221 -3.64 13.31 -3.16
N PRO A 222 -2.68 12.54 -3.73
CA PRO A 222 -1.23 12.78 -3.75
C PRO A 222 -0.71 13.60 -4.94
N LEU A 223 -1.54 13.97 -5.91
CA LEU A 223 -1.16 14.87 -7.00
C LEU A 223 -1.35 16.32 -6.54
N ALA A 224 -0.59 16.76 -5.53
CA ALA A 224 -0.45 18.19 -5.25
C ALA A 224 0.39 18.82 -6.37
N ILE A 225 -0.20 18.91 -7.56
CA ILE A 225 0.29 19.76 -8.63
C ILE A 225 -0.10 21.18 -8.22
N ARG A 226 0.87 22.11 -8.19
CA ARG A 226 0.53 23.55 -8.17
C ARG A 226 -0.35 23.81 -9.39
N CYS A 227 -1.63 24.06 -9.19
CA CYS A 227 -2.42 24.75 -10.21
C CYS A 227 -2.02 26.22 -10.10
N ASP A 228 -0.98 26.64 -10.82
CA ASP A 228 -0.64 28.05 -11.00
C ASP A 228 -1.66 28.77 -11.92
N SER A 229 -2.93 28.40 -11.81
CA SER A 229 -3.98 28.87 -12.71
C SER A 229 -5.32 28.78 -11.97
N TYR A 230 -5.79 29.91 -11.44
CA TYR A 230 -7.12 30.50 -11.66
C TYR A 230 -7.45 31.53 -10.54
N PRO A 231 -8.08 32.67 -10.89
CA PRO A 231 -8.31 33.79 -9.97
C PRO A 231 -9.54 33.58 -9.09
N LEU A 232 -9.61 34.36 -8.01
CA LEU A 232 -10.79 34.50 -7.14
C LEU A 232 -12.01 34.92 -7.97
N ALA A 233 -13.18 34.45 -7.55
CA ALA A 233 -14.49 34.52 -8.20
C ALA A 233 -14.73 35.72 -9.15
N ASP A 234 -14.88 35.43 -10.44
CA ASP A 234 -16.01 35.81 -11.29
C ASP A 234 -15.72 35.44 -12.76
N GLY A 235 -16.68 34.79 -13.42
CA GLY A 235 -16.71 34.67 -14.89
C GLY A 235 -15.89 33.53 -15.53
N TYR A 236 -16.60 32.65 -16.22
CA TYR A 236 -16.13 31.44 -16.90
C TYR A 236 -15.01 31.62 -17.93
N LYS A 237 -14.04 30.68 -17.95
CA LYS A 237 -13.59 29.90 -19.12
C LYS A 237 -12.74 28.70 -18.68
N PHE A 238 -13.17 27.49 -19.04
CA PHE A 238 -12.47 26.23 -18.76
C PHE A 238 -11.21 26.09 -19.62
N VAL A 239 -10.06 25.85 -18.99
CA VAL A 239 -8.89 25.29 -19.67
C VAL A 239 -8.69 23.86 -19.15
N SER A 240 -8.66 22.93 -20.10
CA SER A 240 -8.52 21.49 -19.89
C SER A 240 -7.23 21.16 -19.13
N CYS A 241 -7.36 20.27 -18.13
CA CYS A 241 -6.25 19.55 -17.52
C CYS A 241 -5.34 18.99 -18.63
N PRO A 242 -4.01 19.22 -18.60
CA PRO A 242 -3.12 18.64 -19.61
C PRO A 242 -3.28 17.12 -19.54
N LYS A 243 -3.65 16.52 -20.67
CA LYS A 243 -3.71 15.07 -20.81
C LYS A 243 -2.38 14.51 -20.30
N LEU A 244 -2.47 13.55 -19.37
CA LEU A 244 -1.38 12.62 -19.09
C LEU A 244 -0.81 12.18 -20.45
N PRO A 245 0.52 12.16 -20.65
CA PRO A 245 1.07 11.59 -21.86
C PRO A 245 0.52 10.17 -21.99
N SER A 246 -0.16 9.91 -23.10
CA SER A 246 -0.65 8.58 -23.42
C SER A 246 0.56 7.64 -23.39
N LEU A 247 0.58 6.71 -22.44
CA LEU A 247 1.39 5.51 -22.58
C LEU A 247 0.87 4.83 -23.85
N GLY A 248 1.61 4.98 -24.95
CA GLY A 248 1.33 4.27 -26.19
C GLY A 248 1.29 2.77 -25.93
N PRO A 249 0.61 2.00 -26.78
CA PRO A 249 0.53 0.56 -26.62
C PRO A 249 1.96 -0.01 -26.57
N ALA A 250 2.25 -0.79 -25.54
CA ALA A 250 3.48 -1.57 -25.47
C ALA A 250 3.57 -2.38 -26.76
N SER A 251 4.58 -2.09 -27.57
CA SER A 251 4.89 -2.85 -28.78
C SER A 251 5.15 -4.30 -28.39
N THR A 252 4.16 -5.16 -28.65
CA THR A 252 4.38 -6.55 -28.98
C THR A 252 5.18 -6.56 -30.29
N ASP A 253 6.47 -6.89 -30.23
CA ASP A 253 7.14 -7.73 -31.22
C ASP A 253 8.65 -7.83 -30.97
N ARG A 254 9.08 -9.07 -30.72
CA ARG A 254 10.21 -9.80 -31.33
C ARG A 254 10.97 -10.66 -30.31
N PHE A 255 10.44 -11.88 -30.19
CA PHE A 255 11.27 -13.08 -30.12
C PHE A 255 12.06 -13.20 -31.44
N GLU A 256 13.38 -13.34 -31.34
CA GLU A 256 14.27 -14.04 -32.28
C GLU A 256 15.54 -14.32 -31.46
N ALA A 257 15.62 -15.47 -30.78
CA ALA A 257 16.23 -16.69 -31.29
C ALA A 257 17.62 -16.43 -31.92
N ASN A 258 18.68 -16.66 -31.14
CA ASN A 258 20.00 -16.88 -31.71
C ASN A 258 20.66 -18.07 -31.01
N SER A 259 20.28 -19.26 -31.47
CA SER A 259 21.01 -20.51 -31.28
C SER A 259 22.04 -20.64 -32.41
N SER A 260 23.32 -20.59 -32.03
CA SER A 260 24.41 -21.44 -32.53
C SER A 260 24.40 -21.92 -34.00
N ARG A 261 25.38 -21.41 -34.76
CA ARG A 261 26.07 -22.16 -35.83
C ARG A 261 27.57 -22.17 -35.54
N THR A 262 28.05 -23.32 -35.10
CA THR A 262 29.38 -23.85 -35.44
C THR A 262 29.21 -25.36 -35.54
N TYR A 263 29.27 -25.83 -36.79
CA TYR A 263 29.34 -27.20 -37.33
C TYR A 263 28.42 -28.29 -36.77
#